data_AF-A0A4V2RW84-F1
#
_entry.id   AF-A0A4V2RW84-F1
#
_cell.length_a   1.000
_cell.length_b   1.000
_cell.length_c   1.000
_cell.angle_alpha   90.00
_cell.angle_beta   90.00
_cell.angle_gamma   90.00
#
_symmetry.space_group_name_H-M   'P 1'
#
loop_
_entity.id
_entity.type
_entity.pdbx_description
1 polymer ?
#
loop_
_entity_poly.entity_id
_entity_poly.type
_entity_poly.pdbx_seq_one_letter_code
_entity_poly.pdbx_strand_id
1 'polypeptide(L)'
;MKKGEIKLIDLDFEYKIWKNRLSSYIKEVEIIKNRNKEVADCCPGKELNTVEIMVLEQHETDLTQLLNRIKVQEQSMQFYNKDFPITADHEHVTEHNKIREKMAYLCSIHTEKVNDLIDALGI
;
A
#
# COMPACT_ATOMS: atom_id res chain seq x y z
N MET A 1 17.19 0.38 15.51
CA MET A 1 16.55 -0.76 16.21
C MET A 1 17.50 -1.27 17.29
N LYS A 2 17.03 -1.48 18.52
CA LYS A 2 17.87 -2.07 19.60
C LYS A 2 18.29 -3.48 19.17
N LYS A 3 19.50 -3.91 19.54
CA LYS A 3 20.03 -5.28 19.38
C LYS A 3 19.23 -6.30 20.21
N GLY A 4 17.93 -6.38 20.01
CA GLY A 4 17.03 -7.31 20.66
C GLY A 4 16.61 -8.39 19.68
N GLU A 5 16.31 -9.57 20.21
CA GLU A 5 15.69 -10.66 19.47
C GLU A 5 14.40 -10.17 18.77
N ILE A 6 14.28 -10.42 17.46
CA ILE A 6 13.07 -10.09 16.70
C ILE A 6 12.15 -11.30 16.75
N LYS A 7 10.90 -11.12 17.16
CA LYS A 7 9.92 -12.20 17.15
C LYS A 7 9.10 -12.15 15.87
N LEU A 8 8.78 -13.31 15.30
CA LEU A 8 7.94 -13.40 14.10
C LEU A 8 6.54 -12.80 14.33
N ILE A 9 6.03 -12.85 15.56
CA ILE A 9 4.77 -12.20 15.92
C ILE A 9 4.78 -10.67 15.74
N ASP A 10 5.93 -10.02 15.92
CA ASP A 10 6.06 -8.58 15.71
C ASP A 10 5.93 -8.24 14.21
N LEU A 11 6.51 -9.09 13.34
CA LEU A 11 6.39 -8.93 11.89
C LEU A 11 4.94 -9.18 11.41
N ASP A 12 4.27 -10.20 11.95
CA ASP A 12 2.85 -10.52 11.68
C ASP A 12 1.92 -9.35 12.07
N PHE A 13 2.19 -8.72 13.22
CA PHE A 13 1.45 -7.55 13.66
C PHE A 13 1.62 -6.35 12.71
N GLU A 14 2.85 -6.03 12.31
CA GLU A 14 3.11 -4.97 11.33
C GLU A 14 2.41 -5.23 9.99
N TYR A 15 2.42 -6.49 9.51
CA TYR A 15 1.72 -6.86 8.28
C TYR A 15 0.21 -6.64 8.35
N LYS A 16 -0.44 -6.94 9.48
CA LYS A 16 -1.87 -6.62 9.66
C LYS A 16 -2.16 -5.14 9.52
N ILE A 17 -1.33 -4.29 10.14
CA ILE A 17 -1.47 -2.82 10.05
C ILE A 17 -1.31 -2.37 8.59
N TRP A 18 -0.25 -2.84 7.91
CA TRP A 18 0.04 -2.42 6.55
C TRP A 18 -1.00 -2.89 5.55
N LYS A 19 -1.52 -4.11 5.66
CA LYS A 19 -2.63 -4.58 4.81
C LYS A 19 -3.86 -3.70 4.97
N ASN A 20 -4.25 -3.37 6.20
CA ASN A 20 -5.39 -2.50 6.44
C ASN A 20 -5.19 -1.11 5.82
N ARG A 21 -3.98 -0.54 5.96
CA ARG A 21 -3.63 0.74 5.34
C ARG A 21 -3.70 0.69 3.81
N LEU A 22 -3.07 -0.31 3.19
CA LEU A 22 -3.09 -0.50 1.74
C LEU A 22 -4.50 -0.70 1.21
N SER A 23 -5.33 -1.49 1.91
CA SER A 23 -6.74 -1.65 1.57
C SER A 23 -7.55 -0.34 1.68
N SER A 24 -7.22 0.55 2.63
CA SER A 24 -7.82 1.89 2.68
C SER A 24 -7.41 2.71 1.45
N TYR A 25 -6.12 2.77 1.15
CA TYR A 25 -5.58 3.51 0.02
C TYR A 25 -6.13 3.05 -1.33
N ILE A 26 -6.31 1.75 -1.51
CA ILE A 26 -6.94 1.21 -2.73
C ILE A 26 -8.39 1.67 -2.85
N LYS A 27 -9.15 1.67 -1.74
CA LYS A 27 -10.54 2.18 -1.74
C LYS A 27 -10.60 3.67 -2.03
N GLU A 28 -9.67 4.46 -1.50
CA GLU A 28 -9.59 5.90 -1.78
C GLU A 28 -9.37 6.14 -3.29
N VAL A 29 -8.46 5.39 -3.91
CA VAL A 29 -8.25 5.42 -5.37
C VAL A 29 -9.51 5.02 -6.13
N GLU A 30 -10.21 3.96 -5.70
CA GLU A 30 -11.46 3.51 -6.31
C GLU A 30 -12.56 4.58 -6.23
N ILE A 31 -12.67 5.28 -5.11
CA ILE A 31 -13.61 6.40 -4.93
C ILE A 31 -13.32 7.51 -5.93
N ILE A 32 -12.05 7.89 -6.11
CA ILE A 32 -11.64 8.91 -7.09
C ILE A 32 -12.00 8.47 -8.51
N LYS A 33 -11.73 7.21 -8.87
CA LYS A 33 -12.11 6.66 -10.18
C LYS A 33 -13.62 6.72 -10.41
N ASN A 34 -14.42 6.37 -9.41
CA ASN A 34 -15.87 6.42 -9.51
C ASN A 34 -16.37 7.86 -9.62
N ARG A 35 -15.80 8.78 -8.85
CA ARG A 35 -16.14 10.20 -8.94
C ARG A 35 -15.79 10.79 -10.30
N ASN A 36 -14.65 10.40 -10.87
CA ASN A 36 -14.27 10.81 -12.23
C ASN A 36 -15.31 10.39 -13.28
N LYS A 37 -15.87 9.18 -13.16
CA LYS A 37 -16.96 8.72 -14.05
C LYS A 37 -18.21 9.58 -13.90
N GLU A 38 -18.60 9.90 -12.67
CA GLU A 38 -19.75 10.79 -12.41
C GLU A 38 -19.52 12.19 -13.00
N VAL A 39 -18.30 12.73 -12.89
CA VAL A 39 -17.94 14.02 -13.49
C VAL A 39 -18.00 13.96 -15.01
N ALA A 40 -17.51 12.90 -15.64
CA ALA A 40 -17.59 12.72 -17.08
C ALA A 40 -19.06 12.71 -17.58
N ASP A 41 -19.96 12.08 -16.82
CA ASP A 41 -21.38 12.00 -17.16
C ASP A 41 -22.12 13.35 -16.95
N CYS A 42 -21.80 14.06 -15.85
CA CYS A 42 -22.53 15.28 -15.45
C CYS A 42 -21.93 16.58 -16.01
N CYS A 43 -20.62 16.61 -16.26
CA CYS A 43 -19.84 17.78 -16.66
C CYS A 43 -18.75 17.38 -17.67
N PRO A 44 -19.10 16.97 -18.90
CA PRO A 44 -18.12 16.56 -19.91
C PRO A 44 -17.04 17.64 -20.14
N GLY A 45 -15.79 17.21 -20.21
CA GLY A 45 -14.60 18.05 -20.34
C GLY A 45 -14.00 18.50 -19.00
N LYS A 46 -14.56 18.09 -17.85
CA LYS A 46 -13.99 18.32 -16.51
C LYS A 46 -13.46 17.05 -15.84
N GLU A 47 -13.64 15.90 -16.48
CA GLU A 47 -13.04 14.64 -16.04
C GLU A 47 -11.50 14.71 -16.11
N LEU A 48 -10.87 13.84 -15.34
CA LEU A 48 -9.44 13.60 -15.36
C LEU A 48 -8.99 13.28 -16.79
N ASN A 49 -7.87 13.88 -17.19
CA ASN A 49 -7.24 13.60 -18.45
C ASN A 49 -6.55 12.22 -18.44
N THR A 50 -6.10 11.76 -19.62
CA THR A 50 -5.46 10.45 -19.77
C THR A 50 -4.22 10.28 -18.90
N VAL A 51 -3.43 11.34 -18.68
CA VAL A 51 -2.21 11.27 -17.86
C VAL A 51 -2.57 11.07 -16.39
N GLU A 52 -3.56 11.80 -15.87
CA GLU A 52 -4.06 11.66 -14.50
C GLU A 52 -4.65 10.27 -14.24
N ILE A 53 -5.40 9.73 -15.22
CA ILE A 53 -5.93 8.36 -15.15
C ILE A 53 -4.78 7.34 -15.07
N MET A 54 -3.74 7.49 -15.91
CA MET A 54 -2.58 6.61 -15.89
C MET A 54 -1.83 6.69 -14.55
N VAL A 55 -1.67 7.88 -13.97
CA VAL A 55 -1.06 8.05 -12.64
C VAL A 55 -1.86 7.32 -11.56
N LEU A 56 -3.18 7.42 -11.60
CA LEU A 56 -4.10 6.76 -10.67
C LEU A 56 -4.05 5.23 -10.81
N GLU A 57 -4.04 4.71 -12.04
CA GLU A 57 -3.91 3.28 -12.35
C GLU A 57 -2.55 2.71 -11.93
N GLN A 58 -1.47 3.45 -12.17
CA GLN A 58 -0.14 3.03 -11.73
C GLN A 58 -0.07 2.98 -10.20
N HIS A 59 -0.65 3.98 -9.52
CA HIS A 59 -0.67 4.00 -8.06
C HIS A 59 -1.48 2.84 -7.47
N GLU A 60 -2.67 2.55 -8.02
CA GLU A 60 -3.45 1.37 -7.64
C GLU A 60 -2.67 0.06 -7.83
N THR A 61 -1.95 -0.04 -8.95
CA THR A 61 -1.09 -1.19 -9.26
C THR A 61 0.00 -1.36 -8.20
N ASP A 62 0.71 -0.29 -7.86
CA ASP A 62 1.77 -0.32 -6.85
C ASP A 62 1.26 -0.74 -5.47
N LEU A 63 0.12 -0.18 -5.04
CA LEU A 63 -0.56 -0.53 -3.79
C LEU A 63 -0.96 -2.01 -3.77
N THR A 64 -1.56 -2.49 -4.85
CA THR A 64 -2.03 -3.88 -4.99
C THR A 64 -0.87 -4.87 -5.01
N GLN A 65 0.23 -4.53 -5.71
CA GLN A 65 1.44 -5.35 -5.73
C GLN A 65 2.06 -5.48 -4.34
N LEU A 66 2.17 -4.39 -3.57
CA LEU A 66 2.70 -4.46 -2.21
C LEU A 66 1.78 -5.27 -1.29
N LEU A 67 0.47 -5.09 -1.41
CA LEU A 67 -0.52 -5.87 -0.64
C LEU A 67 -0.36 -7.37 -0.90
N ASN A 68 -0.23 -7.77 -2.17
CA ASN A 68 -0.03 -9.17 -2.54
C ASN A 68 1.32 -9.70 -2.03
N ARG A 69 2.38 -8.89 -2.08
CA ARG A 69 3.69 -9.28 -1.52
C ARG A 69 3.62 -9.54 -0.01
N ILE A 70 2.89 -8.72 0.73
CA ILE A 70 2.68 -8.94 2.18
C ILE A 70 1.94 -10.25 2.41
N LYS A 71 0.89 -10.54 1.63
CA LYS A 71 0.13 -11.81 1.75
C LYS A 71 1.01 -13.03 1.50
N VAL A 72 1.86 -12.99 0.48
CA VAL A 72 2.82 -14.08 0.18
C VAL A 72 3.80 -14.25 1.34
N GLN A 73 4.27 -13.15 1.92
CA GLN A 73 5.21 -13.18 3.03
C GLN A 73 4.57 -13.69 4.34
N GLU A 74 3.32 -13.36 4.61
CA GLU A 74 2.59 -13.97 5.73
C GLU A 74 2.38 -15.48 5.55
N GLN A 75 2.08 -15.92 4.32
CA GLN A 75 1.94 -17.34 4.00
C GLN A 75 3.28 -18.09 4.15
N SER A 76 4.42 -17.47 3.81
CA SER A 76 5.72 -18.12 3.99
C SER A 76 6.08 -18.29 5.47
N MET A 77 5.69 -17.34 6.32
CA MET A 77 5.94 -17.40 7.76
C MET A 77 4.99 -18.31 8.53
N GLN A 78 3.89 -18.78 7.94
CA GLN A 78 2.89 -19.60 8.64
C GLN A 78 3.41 -20.97 9.11
N PHE A 79 4.52 -21.43 8.52
CA PHE A 79 5.16 -22.71 8.84
C PHE A 79 6.14 -22.62 10.01
N TYR A 80 6.38 -21.42 10.53
CA TYR A 80 7.29 -21.18 11.65
C TYR A 80 6.53 -21.01 12.96
N ASN A 81 7.13 -21.47 14.06
CA ASN A 81 6.62 -21.14 15.38
C ASN A 81 6.83 -19.64 15.63
N LYS A 82 5.72 -18.89 15.72
CA LYS A 82 5.73 -17.42 15.78
C LYS A 82 6.40 -16.85 17.05
N ASP A 83 6.54 -17.68 18.08
CA ASP A 83 7.14 -17.28 19.36
C ASP A 83 8.66 -17.50 19.40
N PHE A 84 9.25 -18.16 18.39
CA PHE A 84 10.69 -18.33 18.33
C PHE A 84 11.38 -17.03 17.85
N PRO A 85 12.43 -16.58 18.56
CA PRO A 85 13.20 -15.43 18.12
C PRO A 85 13.96 -15.76 16.83
N ILE A 86 14.00 -14.80 15.92
CA ILE A 86 14.83 -14.83 14.71
C ILE A 86 15.88 -13.73 14.76
N THR A 87 17.01 -13.99 14.11
CA THR A 87 18.11 -13.03 14.01
C THR A 87 17.76 -11.91 13.03
N ALA A 88 18.44 -10.77 13.15
CA ALA A 88 18.28 -9.65 12.22
C ALA A 88 18.62 -9.99 10.77
N ASP A 89 19.53 -10.95 10.57
CA ASP A 89 19.97 -11.41 9.24
C ASP A 89 19.08 -12.53 8.68
N HIS A 90 18.03 -12.94 9.41
CA HIS A 90 17.09 -13.94 8.93
C HIS A 90 16.37 -13.43 7.67
N GLU A 91 16.15 -14.32 6.69
CA GLU A 91 15.56 -13.97 5.40
C GLU A 91 14.22 -13.21 5.55
N HIS A 92 13.35 -13.69 6.46
CA HIS A 92 12.09 -13.00 6.77
C HIS A 92 12.26 -11.58 7.31
N VAL A 93 13.28 -11.29 8.09
CA VAL A 93 13.57 -9.92 8.55
C VAL A 93 14.05 -9.06 7.39
N THR A 94 14.89 -9.63 6.52
CA THR A 94 15.38 -8.96 5.31
C THR A 94 14.23 -8.60 4.37
N GLU A 95 13.34 -9.56 4.09
CA GLU A 95 12.15 -9.31 3.25
C GLU A 95 11.17 -8.35 3.92
N HIS A 96 10.98 -8.46 5.22
CA HIS A 96 10.19 -7.50 5.99
C HIS A 96 10.72 -6.07 5.86
N ASN A 97 12.03 -5.86 5.94
CA ASN A 97 12.63 -4.54 5.79
C ASN A 97 12.41 -3.96 4.38
N LYS A 98 12.51 -4.79 3.32
CA LYS A 98 12.18 -4.36 1.95
C LYS A 98 10.71 -3.95 1.82
N ILE A 99 9.79 -4.69 2.46
CA ILE A 99 8.37 -4.33 2.50
C ILE A 99 8.19 -3.00 3.27
N ARG A 100 8.87 -2.83 4.41
CA ARG A 100 8.81 -1.63 5.24
C ARG A 100 9.23 -0.38 4.47
N GLU A 101 10.32 -0.45 3.73
CA GLU A 101 10.80 0.65 2.88
C GLU A 101 9.76 1.03 1.81
N LYS A 102 9.19 0.02 1.12
CA LYS A 102 8.13 0.25 0.14
C LYS A 102 6.87 0.83 0.77
N MET A 103 6.49 0.36 1.95
CA MET A 103 5.34 0.90 2.68
C MET A 103 5.56 2.36 3.04
N ALA A 104 6.75 2.72 3.54
CA ALA A 104 7.10 4.10 3.87
C ALA A 104 7.02 5.01 2.64
N TYR A 105 7.57 4.56 1.50
CA TYR A 105 7.49 5.29 0.23
C TYR A 105 6.04 5.46 -0.25
N LEU A 106 5.24 4.39 -0.27
CA LEU A 106 3.84 4.49 -0.71
C LEU A 106 3.01 5.38 0.23
N CYS A 107 3.24 5.32 1.53
CA CYS A 107 2.61 6.25 2.49
C CYS A 107 2.99 7.70 2.21
N SER A 108 4.25 8.00 1.89
CA SER A 108 4.68 9.39 1.68
C SER A 108 4.08 9.99 0.41
N ILE A 109 3.91 9.20 -0.65
CA ILE A 109 3.38 9.70 -1.93
C ILE A 109 1.85 9.62 -2.03
N HIS A 110 1.18 8.81 -1.19
CA HIS A 110 -0.25 8.56 -1.37
C HIS A 110 -1.08 9.84 -1.18
N THR A 111 -0.82 10.58 -0.09
CA THR A 111 -1.54 11.82 0.20
C THR A 111 -1.31 12.88 -0.88
N GLU A 112 -0.09 13.00 -1.38
CA GLU A 112 0.24 13.92 -2.48
C GLU A 112 -0.56 13.59 -3.73
N LYS A 113 -0.48 12.32 -4.20
CA LYS A 113 -1.22 11.87 -5.39
C LYS A 113 -2.74 12.02 -5.25
N VAL A 114 -3.30 11.76 -4.07
CA VAL A 114 -4.74 11.91 -3.85
C VAL A 114 -5.14 13.39 -3.88
N ASN A 115 -4.37 14.27 -3.23
CA ASN A 115 -4.66 15.71 -3.23
C ASN A 115 -4.59 16.30 -4.64
N ASP A 116 -3.55 15.97 -5.40
CA ASP A 116 -3.39 16.46 -6.78
C ASP A 116 -4.60 16.09 -7.66
N LEU A 117 -5.16 14.90 -7.46
CA LEU A 117 -6.31 14.40 -8.22
C LEU A 117 -7.64 14.97 -7.73
N ILE A 118 -7.78 15.24 -6.43
CA ILE A 118 -8.94 15.95 -5.89
C ILE A 118 -8.97 17.38 -6.45
N ASP A 119 -7.82 18.06 -6.47
CA ASP A 119 -7.68 19.39 -7.04
C ASP A 119 -7.99 19.40 -8.55
N ALA A 120 -7.51 18.39 -9.29
CA ALA A 120 -7.80 18.22 -10.72
C ALA A 120 -9.31 18.02 -11.00
N LEU A 121 -10.01 17.31 -10.12
CA LEU A 121 -11.47 17.14 -10.19
C LEU A 121 -12.25 18.40 -9.73
N GLY A 122 -11.57 19.39 -9.15
CA GLY A 122 -12.17 20.62 -8.66
C GLY A 122 -13.13 20.42 -7.48
N ILE A 123 -12.79 19.47 -6.59
CA ILE A 123 -13.58 19.11 -5.39
C ILE A 123 -12.96 19.71 -4.14
#